data_AF-A0A1M5VTX4-F1
#
_entry.id   AF-A0A1M5VTX4-F1
#
_cell.length_a   1.000
_cell.length_b   1.000
_cell.length_c   1.000
_cell.angle_alpha   90.00
_cell.angle_beta   90.00
_cell.angle_gamma   90.00
#
_symmetry.space_group_name_H-M   'P 1'
#
loop_
_entity.id
_entity.type
_entity.pdbx_description
1 polymer ?
#
loop_
_entity_poly.entity_id
_entity_poly.type
_entity_poly.pdbx_seq_one_letter_code
_entity_poly.pdbx_strand_id
1 'polypeptide(L)'
;MIGLGVGIVSGCIQFWLLTKFTTGITTGKLSAKSLFFGLLQFVLPMGVLVAMAFIKRSDLLWTAVGIVGSLIICAVSKFVINTRRTRGREDKNV
;
A
#
# COMPACT_ATOMS: atom_id res chain seq x y z
N MET A 1 18.45 11.76 1.63
CA MET A 1 17.43 11.19 0.72
C MET A 1 17.19 9.69 0.94
N ILE A 2 17.75 9.07 1.97
CA ILE A 2 17.52 7.64 2.27
C ILE A 2 16.07 7.45 2.75
N GLY A 3 15.52 8.47 3.43
CA GLY A 3 14.13 8.47 3.87
C GLY A 3 13.11 8.28 2.74
N LEU A 4 13.38 8.80 1.54
CA LEU A 4 12.50 8.66 0.38
C LEU A 4 12.45 7.21 -0.10
N GLY A 5 13.61 6.55 -0.23
CA GLY A 5 13.68 5.14 -0.61
C GLY A 5 12.96 4.22 0.37
N VAL A 6 13.17 4.44 1.68
CA VAL A 6 12.46 3.69 2.73
C VAL A 6 10.96 3.97 2.70
N GLY A 7 10.57 5.21 2.42
CA GLY A 7 9.17 5.59 2.24
C GLY A 7 8.49 4.86 1.08
N ILE A 8 9.15 4.79 -0.08
CA ILE A 8 8.62 4.06 -1.25
C ILE A 8 8.47 2.56 -0.95
N VAL A 9 9.50 1.93 -0.38
CA VAL A 9 9.45 0.49 -0.07
C VAL A 9 8.33 0.18 0.93
N SER A 10 8.22 0.97 2.00
CA SER A 10 7.17 0.79 3.00
C SER A 10 5.77 1.07 2.45
N GLY A 11 5.60 2.08 1.59
CA GLY A 11 4.31 2.37 0.94
C GLY A 11 3.89 1.28 -0.06
N CYS A 12 4.81 0.70 -0.82
CA CYS A 12 4.54 -0.47 -1.66
C CYS A 12 4.08 -1.68 -0.83
N ILE A 13 4.74 -1.94 0.29
CA ILE A 13 4.36 -3.01 1.22
C ILE A 13 2.96 -2.74 1.78
N GLN A 14 2.67 -1.51 2.24
CA GLN A 14 1.34 -1.12 2.70
C GLN A 14 0.27 -1.27 1.64
N PHE A 15 0.56 -0.94 0.39
CA PHE A 15 -0.40 -1.13 -0.70
C PHE A 15 -0.75 -2.61 -0.92
N TRP A 16 0.25 -3.49 -0.80
CA TRP A 16 0.06 -4.92 -0.92
C TRP A 16 -0.75 -5.49 0.25
N LEU A 17 -0.45 -5.06 1.49
CA LEU A 17 -1.24 -5.43 2.68
C LEU A 17 -2.68 -4.96 2.53
N LEU A 18 -2.90 -3.71 2.14
CA LEU A 18 -4.23 -3.14 1.93
C LEU A 18 -5.00 -3.94 0.88
N THR A 19 -4.35 -4.27 -0.23
CA THR A 19 -4.96 -5.08 -1.29
C THR A 19 -5.42 -6.45 -0.76
N LYS A 20 -4.58 -7.14 0.02
CA LYS A 20 -4.96 -8.43 0.60
C LYS A 20 -6.06 -8.28 1.65
N PHE A 21 -6.01 -7.23 2.45
CA PHE A 21 -7.01 -6.92 3.45
C PHE A 21 -8.37 -6.66 2.81
N THR A 22 -8.44 -5.72 1.85
CA THR A 22 -9.68 -5.39 1.13
C THR A 22 -10.23 -6.62 0.44
N THR A 23 -9.42 -7.39 -0.30
CA THR A 23 -9.88 -8.63 -0.95
C THR A 23 -10.39 -9.64 0.08
N GLY A 24 -9.70 -9.81 1.21
CA GLY A 24 -10.13 -10.71 2.29
C GLY A 24 -11.49 -10.33 2.88
N ILE A 25 -11.73 -9.04 3.10
CA ILE A 25 -13.02 -8.52 3.60
C ILE A 25 -14.11 -8.66 2.55
N THR A 26 -13.87 -8.25 1.31
CA THR A 26 -14.89 -8.27 0.25
C THR A 26 -15.32 -9.67 -0.16
N THR A 27 -14.47 -10.69 0.10
CA THR A 27 -14.81 -12.09 -0.20
C THR A 27 -15.55 -12.79 0.95
N GLY A 28 -15.96 -12.05 2.00
CA GLY A 28 -16.75 -12.56 3.12
C GLY A 28 -16.02 -13.52 4.08
N LYS A 29 -14.74 -13.80 3.83
CA LYS A 29 -13.89 -14.60 4.73
C LYS A 29 -13.22 -13.66 5.73
N LEU A 30 -13.98 -13.26 6.75
CA LEU A 30 -13.44 -12.60 7.95
C LEU A 30 -12.55 -13.60 8.72
N SER A 31 -11.34 -13.79 8.21
CA SER A 31 -10.28 -14.54 8.87
C SER A 31 -9.54 -13.63 9.83
N ALA A 32 -9.12 -14.15 10.99
CA ALA A 32 -8.23 -13.45 11.93
C ALA A 32 -6.98 -12.87 11.23
N LYS A 33 -6.53 -13.52 10.14
CA LYS A 33 -5.43 -13.04 9.29
C LYS A 33 -5.75 -11.70 8.62
N SER A 34 -6.99 -11.47 8.18
CA SER A 34 -7.41 -10.19 7.57
C SER A 34 -7.36 -9.07 8.61
N LEU A 35 -7.91 -9.28 9.81
CA LEU A 35 -7.80 -8.30 10.90
C LEU A 35 -6.34 -7.99 11.24
N PHE A 36 -5.48 -9.01 11.28
CA PHE A 36 -4.04 -8.82 11.49
C PHE A 36 -3.38 -7.98 10.39
N PHE A 37 -3.74 -8.17 9.12
CA PHE A 37 -3.25 -7.32 8.02
C PHE A 37 -3.71 -5.87 8.16
N GLY A 38 -4.96 -5.62 8.56
CA GLY A 38 -5.47 -4.28 8.81
C GLY A 38 -4.76 -3.59 9.99
N LEU A 39 -4.44 -4.35 11.05
CA LEU A 39 -3.70 -3.83 12.20
C LEU A 39 -2.24 -3.52 11.83
N LEU A 40 -1.60 -4.41 11.07
CA LEU A 40 -0.25 -4.21 10.55
C LEU A 40 -0.18 -3.02 9.59
N GLN A 41 -1.23 -2.75 8.81
CA GLN A 41 -1.35 -1.55 7.97
C GLN A 41 -1.22 -0.26 8.78
N PHE A 42 -1.72 -0.22 10.02
CA PHE A 42 -1.66 0.97 10.87
C PHE A 42 -0.31 1.07 11.61
N VAL A 43 0.20 -0.06 12.08
CA VAL A 43 1.45 -0.12 12.86
C VAL A 43 2.68 0.12 11.97
N LEU A 44 2.69 -0.36 10.73
CA LEU A 44 3.84 -0.24 9.83
C LEU A 44 4.23 1.21 9.48
N PRO A 45 3.32 2.12 9.03
CA PRO A 45 3.67 3.52 8.78
C PRO A 45 4.13 4.23 10.05
N MET A 46 3.44 4.01 11.17
CA MET A 46 3.84 4.54 12.48
C MET A 46 5.25 4.09 12.85
N GLY A 47 5.55 2.79 12.76
CA GLY A 47 6.86 2.23 13.08
C GLY A 47 7.97 2.79 12.18
N VAL A 48 7.72 2.92 10.88
CA VAL A 48 8.68 3.48 9.92
C VAL A 48 8.94 4.97 10.18
N LEU A 49 7.89 5.75 10.45
CA LEU A 49 8.02 7.18 10.76
C LEU A 49 8.75 7.40 12.09
N VAL A 50 8.42 6.63 13.13
CA VAL A 50 9.09 6.69 14.43
C VAL A 50 10.55 6.28 14.30
N ALA A 51 10.85 5.17 13.61
CA ALA A 51 12.24 4.74 13.37
C ALA A 51 13.04 5.83 12.63
N MET A 52 12.46 6.46 11.61
CA MET A 52 13.11 7.58 10.91
C MET A 52 13.23 8.84 11.76
N ALA A 53 12.31 9.09 12.68
CA ALA A 53 12.40 10.20 13.62
C ALA A 53 13.60 10.06 14.57
N PHE A 54 13.99 8.82 14.92
CA PHE A 54 15.17 8.54 15.73
C PHE A 54 16.47 8.56 14.92
N ILE A 55 16.46 8.10 13.66
CA ILE A 55 17.67 8.03 12.83
C ILE A 55 18.01 9.40 12.21
N LYS A 56 17.06 10.04 11.53
CA LYS A 56 17.33 11.25 10.75
C LYS A 56 16.07 12.09 10.55
N ARG A 57 15.77 12.97 11.51
CA ARG A 57 14.58 13.85 11.51
C ARG A 57 14.42 14.68 10.23
N SER A 58 15.51 15.11 9.60
CA SER A 58 15.47 15.89 8.36
C SER A 58 14.93 15.11 7.15
N ASP A 59 15.08 13.78 7.14
CA ASP A 59 14.58 12.92 6.07
C ASP A 59 13.14 12.42 6.34
N LEU A 60 12.52 12.80 7.48
CA LEU A 60 11.19 12.34 7.90
C LEU A 60 10.07 12.79 6.95
N LEU A 61 10.11 14.05 6.50
CA LEU A 61 9.18 14.57 5.50
C LEU A 61 9.30 13.81 4.18
N TRP A 62 10.53 13.50 3.75
CA TRP A 62 10.78 12.73 2.53
C TRP A 62 10.27 11.29 2.65
N THR A 63 10.34 10.68 3.84
CA THR A 63 9.72 9.38 4.10
C THR A 63 8.21 9.44 3.99
N ALA A 64 7.56 10.44 4.60
CA ALA A 64 6.11 10.61 4.50
C ALA A 64 5.66 10.81 3.04
N VAL A 65 6.35 11.67 2.28
CA VAL A 65 6.09 11.88 0.86
C VAL A 65 6.31 10.59 0.06
N GLY A 66 7.35 9.82 0.36
CA GLY A 66 7.60 8.53 -0.28
C GLY A 66 6.48 7.50 -0.03
N ILE A 67 5.98 7.41 1.21
CA ILE A 67 4.88 6.51 1.58
C ILE A 67 3.61 6.90 0.82
N VAL A 68 3.20 8.17 0.92
CA VAL A 68 1.96 8.65 0.30
C VAL A 68 2.04 8.59 -1.23
N GLY A 69 3.17 9.04 -1.79
CA GLY A 69 3.40 9.03 -3.24
C GLY A 69 3.34 7.62 -3.82
N SER A 70 4.03 6.65 -3.21
CA SER A 70 3.98 5.26 -3.67
C SER A 70 2.59 4.62 -3.51
N LEU A 71 1.88 4.90 -2.41
CA LEU A 71 0.49 4.45 -2.22
C LEU A 71 -0.43 4.95 -3.33
N ILE A 72 -0.36 6.25 -3.66
CA ILE A 72 -1.17 6.85 -4.73
C ILE A 72 -0.81 6.21 -6.08
N ILE A 73 0.48 6.13 -6.41
CA ILE A 73 0.95 5.55 -7.68
C ILE A 73 0.48 4.10 -7.82
N CYS A 74 0.65 3.29 -6.77
CA CYS A 74 0.21 1.89 -6.79
C CYS A 74 -1.30 1.75 -6.88
N ALA A 75 -2.07 2.58 -6.17
CA ALA A 75 -3.53 2.58 -6.23
C ALA A 75 -4.05 2.93 -7.64
N VAL A 76 -3.53 4.01 -8.23
CA VAL A 76 -3.87 4.42 -9.59
C VAL A 76 -3.45 3.34 -10.59
N SER A 77 -2.24 2.80 -10.48
CA SER A 77 -1.75 1.73 -11.35
C SER A 77 -2.66 0.50 -11.30
N LYS A 78 -3.05 0.06 -10.10
CA LYS A 78 -3.95 -1.08 -9.93
C LYS A 78 -5.34 -0.79 -10.50
N PHE A 79 -5.87 0.43 -10.33
CA PHE A 79 -7.14 0.83 -10.92
C PHE A 79 -7.11 0.81 -12.45
N VAL A 80 -6.05 1.35 -13.06
CA VAL A 80 -5.85 1.36 -14.52
C VAL A 80 -5.73 -0.07 -15.06
N ILE A 81 -4.93 -0.92 -14.41
CA ILE A 81 -4.76 -2.33 -14.79
C ILE A 81 -6.10 -3.08 -14.69
N ASN A 82 -6.84 -2.89 -13.60
CA ASN A 82 -8.13 -3.56 -13.41
C ASN A 82 -9.15 -3.11 -14.47
N THR A 83 -9.21 -1.81 -14.76
CA THR A 83 -10.08 -1.24 -15.80
C THR A 83 -9.75 -1.79 -17.20
N ARG A 84 -8.45 -1.86 -17.56
CA ARG A 84 -8.02 -2.45 -18.83
C ARG A 84 -8.35 -3.94 -18.92
N ARG A 85 -8.20 -4.67 -17.81
CA ARG A 85 -8.50 -6.12 -17.77
C ARG A 85 -9.98 -6.41 -17.92
N THR A 86 -10.86 -5.56 -17.41
CA THR A 86 -12.31 -5.70 -17.61
C THR A 86 -12.70 -5.49 -19.07
N ARG A 87 -12.18 -4.44 -19.74
CA ARG A 87 -12.47 -4.18 -21.16
C ARG A 87 -11.98 -5.29 -22.09
N GLY A 88 -10.79 -5.85 -21.87
CA GLY A 88 -10.28 -6.94 -22.70
C GLY A 88 -11.01 -8.28 -22.54
N ARG A 89 -11.94 -8.39 -21.57
CA ARG A 89 -12.74 -9.60 -21.33
C ARG A 89 -14.10 -9.55 -22.02
N GLU A 90 -14.63 -8.36 -22.31
CA GLU A 90 -15.84 -8.18 -23.13
C GLU A 90 -15.55 -8.49 -24.60
N ASP A 91 -14.39 -8.07 -25.11
CA ASP A 91 -14.00 -8.23 -26.52
C ASP A 91 -13.67 -9.68 -26.94
N LYS A 92 -13.59 -10.61 -25.99
CA LYS A 92 -13.37 -12.05 -26.26
C LYS A 92 -14.64 -12.89 -26.21
N ASN A 93 -15.77 -12.30 -25.82
CA ASN A 93 -17.08 -12.96 -25.74
C ASN A 93 -18.06 -12.45 -26.83
N VAL A 94 -17.56 -11.68 -27.81
CA VAL A 94 -18.30 -11.26 -29.01
C VAL A 94 -17.80 -12.06 -30.20
#